data_AF-A0A6I7PHZ4-F1
#
_entry.id   AF-A0A6I7PHZ4-F1
#
_cell.length_a   1.000
_cell.length_b   1.000
_cell.length_c   1.000
_cell.angle_alpha   90.00
_cell.angle_beta   90.00
_cell.angle_gamma   90.00
#
_symmetry.space_group_name_H-M   'P 1'
#
loop_
_entity.id
_entity.type
_entity.pdbx_description
1 polymer ?
#
loop_
_entity_poly.entity_id
_entity_poly.type
_entity_poly.pdbx_seq_one_letter_code
_entity_poly.pdbx_strand_id
1 'polypeptide(L)'
;MTSCTPEEELSALRHLLAEREKELDALYRLAALFTRPAGDVTSLLQQTADELRRSMQLSEIATVRVTADGHDSAVSPGTADGEAGDGTVVDRYDVTKRHSIEREVRIEVTLAGAVDARPARVLDREKRLIESTVFLLADVLEHRDIDQALRESTRILQLQTAELEQKNSALREILSQLETQKEELLHDSRSYLEMFVQPYLYQLQRSSALSEHDRFCVAQMSQALQRMGGEGASGIRALAGSLSPREVEVCGLIRNGLSTKEISGFLGISPATVERHRNTIRSKLGLTGSGTSLTGYLRSLA
;
A
#
# COMPACT_ATOMS: atom_id res chain seq x y z
N MET A 1 44.35 -64.08 -14.29
CA MET A 1 43.67 -63.84 -13.00
C MET A 1 44.73 -63.34 -12.03
N THR A 2 44.98 -62.03 -12.05
CA THR A 2 45.95 -61.36 -11.19
C THR A 2 45.31 -61.25 -9.81
N SER A 3 45.79 -62.05 -8.85
CA SER A 3 45.36 -61.97 -7.46
C SER A 3 45.81 -60.63 -6.89
N CYS A 4 44.86 -59.72 -6.69
CA CYS A 4 45.04 -58.50 -5.93
C CYS A 4 45.51 -58.89 -4.52
N THR A 5 46.59 -58.30 -4.03
CA THR A 5 47.08 -58.59 -2.69
C THR A 5 46.17 -57.94 -1.64
N PRO A 6 46.03 -58.51 -0.43
CA PRO A 6 45.20 -57.93 0.63
C PRO A 6 45.58 -56.48 0.99
N GLU A 7 46.85 -56.10 0.77
CA GLU A 7 47.36 -54.74 0.99
C GLU A 7 46.88 -53.75 -0.07
N GLU A 8 46.79 -54.19 -1.34
CA GLU A 8 46.25 -53.37 -2.43
C GLU A 8 44.75 -53.09 -2.21
N GLU A 9 43.98 -54.09 -1.79
CA GLU A 9 42.56 -53.91 -1.46
C GLU A 9 42.35 -52.94 -0.29
N LEU A 10 43.18 -53.04 0.76
CA LEU A 10 43.11 -52.15 1.92
C LEU A 10 43.46 -50.69 1.56
N SER A 11 44.46 -50.49 0.68
CA SER A 11 44.84 -49.16 0.19
C SER A 11 43.73 -48.52 -0.66
N ALA A 12 43.08 -49.29 -1.53
CA ALA A 12 41.97 -48.84 -2.36
C ALA A 12 40.75 -48.43 -1.51
N LEU A 13 40.43 -49.19 -0.46
CA LEU A 13 39.38 -48.86 0.49
C LEU A 13 39.68 -47.59 1.28
N ARG A 14 40.92 -47.41 1.76
CA ARG A 14 41.34 -46.18 2.47
C ARG A 14 41.23 -44.95 1.58
N HIS A 15 41.65 -45.06 0.31
CA HIS A 15 41.50 -43.98 -0.65
C HIS A 15 40.02 -43.65 -0.88
N LEU A 16 39.15 -44.65 -1.06
CA LEU A 16 37.71 -44.41 -1.27
C LEU A 16 37.08 -43.70 -0.06
N LEU A 17 37.44 -44.11 1.16
CA LEU A 17 36.96 -43.47 2.39
C LEU A 17 37.44 -42.03 2.52
N ALA A 18 38.70 -41.74 2.21
CA ALA A 18 39.22 -40.37 2.25
C ALA A 18 38.49 -39.46 1.25
N GLU A 19 38.19 -39.96 0.05
CA GLU A 19 37.38 -39.22 -0.94
C GLU A 19 35.94 -39.01 -0.45
N ARG A 20 35.36 -39.97 0.27
CA ARG A 20 34.03 -39.82 0.88
C ARG A 20 34.00 -38.77 1.98
N GLU A 21 35.04 -38.73 2.80
CA GLU A 21 35.19 -37.72 3.86
C GLU A 21 35.27 -36.31 3.26
N LYS A 22 36.04 -36.12 2.18
CA LYS A 22 36.10 -34.85 1.44
C LYS A 22 34.75 -34.41 0.88
N GLU A 23 33.99 -35.32 0.27
CA GLU A 23 32.65 -35.04 -0.26
C GLU A 23 31.68 -34.61 0.86
N LEU A 24 31.71 -35.29 2.01
CA LEU A 24 30.87 -34.97 3.16
C LEU A 24 31.26 -33.63 3.78
N ASP A 25 32.55 -33.37 3.96
CA ASP A 25 33.04 -32.08 4.45
C ASP A 25 32.62 -30.93 3.55
N ALA A 26 32.66 -31.12 2.23
CA ALA A 26 32.19 -30.15 1.27
C ALA A 26 30.69 -29.88 1.42
N LEU A 27 29.86 -30.92 1.57
CA LEU A 27 28.42 -30.76 1.82
C LEU A 27 28.15 -29.95 3.10
N TYR A 28 28.87 -30.25 4.19
CA TYR A 28 28.72 -29.50 5.45
C TYR A 28 29.12 -28.03 5.30
N ARG A 29 30.22 -27.75 4.60
CA ARG A 29 30.70 -26.38 4.37
C ARG A 29 29.78 -25.59 3.45
N LEU A 30 29.28 -26.21 2.38
CA LEU A 30 28.32 -25.61 1.47
C LEU A 30 27.00 -25.32 2.19
N ALA A 31 26.48 -26.26 2.99
CA ALA A 31 25.28 -26.03 3.80
C ALA A 31 25.47 -24.87 4.79
N ALA A 32 26.62 -24.82 5.48
CA ALA A 32 26.94 -23.73 6.38
C ALA A 32 27.07 -22.39 5.65
N LEU A 33 27.70 -22.37 4.47
CA LEU A 33 27.86 -21.20 3.62
C LEU A 33 26.50 -20.66 3.16
N PHE A 34 25.59 -21.52 2.75
CA PHE A 34 24.26 -21.19 2.27
C PHE A 34 23.33 -20.68 3.37
N THR A 35 23.56 -21.07 4.62
CA THR A 35 22.80 -20.59 5.78
C THR A 35 23.26 -19.22 6.28
N ARG A 36 24.42 -18.71 5.84
CA ARG A 36 24.94 -17.41 6.30
C ARG A 36 24.02 -16.26 5.85
N PRO A 37 23.87 -15.21 6.69
CA PRO A 37 23.08 -14.04 6.34
C PRO A 37 23.60 -13.36 5.06
N ALA A 38 22.72 -12.61 4.40
CA ALA A 38 22.97 -11.97 3.11
C ALA A 38 24.32 -11.23 3.07
N GLY A 39 25.28 -11.84 2.38
CA GLY A 39 26.56 -11.24 1.98
C GLY A 39 26.59 -11.02 0.47
N ASP A 40 27.71 -10.52 -0.04
CA ASP A 40 27.92 -10.30 -1.48
C ASP A 40 27.79 -11.61 -2.26
N VAL A 41 26.98 -11.61 -3.32
CA VAL A 41 26.75 -12.75 -4.22
C VAL A 41 28.08 -13.23 -4.79
N THR A 42 28.96 -12.32 -5.18
CA THR A 42 30.29 -12.67 -5.72
C THR A 42 31.10 -13.51 -4.73
N SER A 43 31.09 -13.13 -3.46
CA SER A 43 31.80 -13.87 -2.40
C SER A 43 31.21 -15.27 -2.14
N LEU A 44 29.89 -15.41 -2.32
CA LEU A 44 29.19 -16.68 -2.19
C LEU A 44 29.54 -17.62 -3.35
N LEU A 45 29.53 -17.11 -4.59
CA LEU A 45 29.89 -17.89 -5.78
C LEU A 45 31.36 -18.35 -5.69
N GLN A 46 32.27 -17.46 -5.30
CA GLN A 46 33.68 -17.78 -5.12
C GLN A 46 33.88 -18.89 -4.07
N GLN A 47 33.28 -18.75 -2.88
CA GLN A 47 33.39 -19.77 -1.82
C GLN A 47 32.76 -21.11 -2.24
N THR A 48 31.67 -21.07 -3.02
CA THR A 48 31.04 -22.29 -3.57
C THR A 48 31.98 -22.99 -4.54
N ALA A 49 32.62 -22.23 -5.45
CA ALA A 49 33.60 -22.75 -6.40
C ALA A 49 34.82 -23.36 -5.68
N ASP A 50 35.31 -22.68 -4.63
CA ASP A 50 36.45 -23.13 -3.83
C ASP A 50 36.16 -24.46 -3.11
N GLU A 51 35.01 -24.57 -2.45
CA GLU A 51 34.64 -25.80 -1.73
C GLU A 51 34.34 -26.96 -2.69
N LEU A 52 33.69 -26.70 -3.82
CA LEU A 52 33.51 -27.72 -4.86
C LEU A 52 34.85 -28.22 -5.40
N ARG A 53 35.78 -27.34 -5.75
CA ARG A 53 37.10 -27.76 -6.26
C ARG A 53 37.85 -28.62 -5.25
N ARG A 54 37.86 -28.22 -3.96
CA ARG A 54 38.53 -28.98 -2.88
C ARG A 54 37.95 -30.37 -2.66
N SER A 55 36.66 -30.54 -2.96
CA SER A 55 35.96 -31.82 -2.84
C SER A 55 36.26 -32.81 -3.97
N MET A 56 36.83 -32.34 -5.09
CA MET A 56 37.10 -33.17 -6.26
C MET A 56 38.33 -34.07 -6.04
N GLN A 57 38.27 -35.28 -6.58
CA GLN A 57 39.40 -36.21 -6.56
C GLN A 57 40.60 -35.65 -7.34
N LEU A 58 40.34 -34.89 -8.40
CA LEU A 58 41.34 -34.30 -9.30
C LEU A 58 41.45 -32.77 -9.11
N SER A 59 41.42 -32.30 -7.87
CA SER A 59 41.44 -30.86 -7.52
C SER A 59 42.63 -30.07 -8.07
N GLU A 60 43.78 -30.72 -8.29
CA GLU A 60 45.01 -30.11 -8.83
C GLU A 60 44.92 -29.72 -10.31
N ILE A 61 43.95 -30.29 -11.04
CA ILE A 61 43.71 -30.03 -12.46
C ILE A 61 42.29 -29.55 -12.76
N ALA A 62 41.47 -29.39 -11.72
CA ALA A 62 40.08 -29.01 -11.83
C ALA A 62 39.90 -27.49 -11.69
N THR A 63 39.29 -26.89 -12.70
CA THR A 63 38.77 -25.52 -12.62
C THR A 63 37.26 -25.56 -12.45
N VAL A 64 36.75 -24.91 -11.40
CA VAL A 64 35.31 -24.76 -11.14
C VAL A 64 34.91 -23.32 -11.40
N ARG A 65 33.94 -23.12 -12.28
CA ARG A 65 33.32 -21.83 -12.58
C ARG A 65 31.87 -21.84 -12.13
N VAL A 66 31.47 -20.85 -11.36
CA VAL A 66 30.09 -20.64 -10.89
C VAL A 66 29.62 -19.30 -11.42
N THR A 67 28.53 -19.30 -12.18
CA THR A 67 27.90 -18.10 -12.73
C THR A 67 26.46 -17.98 -12.26
N ALA A 68 26.08 -16.82 -11.74
CA ALA A 68 24.70 -16.50 -11.36
C ALA A 68 24.47 -14.98 -11.45
N ASP A 69 23.29 -14.56 -11.92
CA ASP A 69 22.85 -13.15 -11.91
C ASP A 69 23.85 -12.13 -12.54
N GLY A 70 24.59 -12.56 -13.56
CA GLY A 70 25.62 -11.74 -14.22
C GLY A 70 26.97 -11.71 -13.50
N HIS A 71 27.08 -12.36 -12.33
CA HIS A 71 28.34 -12.60 -11.64
C HIS A 71 28.99 -13.90 -12.15
N ASP A 72 30.31 -13.87 -12.33
CA ASP A 72 31.13 -15.02 -12.72
C ASP A 72 32.28 -15.17 -11.73
N SER A 73 32.44 -16.36 -11.17
CA SER A 73 33.52 -16.68 -10.22
C SER A 73 34.15 -18.00 -10.63
N ALA A 74 35.43 -17.96 -10.95
CA ALA A 74 36.20 -19.12 -11.37
C ALA A 74 37.37 -19.38 -10.41
N VAL A 75 37.50 -20.63 -10.00
CA VAL A 75 38.58 -21.11 -9.13
C VAL A 75 39.38 -22.14 -9.91
N SER A 76 40.58 -21.76 -10.33
CA SER A 76 41.55 -22.62 -11.02
C SER A 76 42.63 -23.09 -10.05
N PRO A 77 43.26 -24.27 -10.27
CA PRO A 77 44.37 -24.74 -9.44
C PRO A 77 45.47 -23.68 -9.41
N GLY A 78 45.99 -23.39 -8.21
CA GLY A 78 47.00 -22.35 -8.03
C GLY A 78 48.34 -22.83 -8.59
N THR A 79 48.81 -22.27 -9.70
CA THR A 79 50.19 -22.47 -10.13
C THR A 79 51.11 -21.63 -9.25
N ALA A 80 52.13 -22.26 -8.66
CA ALA A 80 53.14 -21.59 -7.83
C ALA A 80 54.02 -20.61 -8.64
N ASP A 81 53.92 -20.62 -9.97
CA ASP A 81 54.49 -19.64 -10.88
C ASP A 81 53.44 -19.32 -11.94
N GLY A 82 53.17 -18.03 -12.16
CA GLY A 82 52.03 -17.49 -12.91
C GLY A 82 51.99 -17.78 -14.43
N GLU A 83 52.07 -19.04 -14.81
CA GLU A 83 51.62 -19.54 -16.11
C GLU A 83 50.26 -20.22 -15.90
N ALA A 84 49.22 -19.68 -16.54
CA ALA A 84 47.95 -20.38 -16.66
C ALA A 84 48.25 -21.70 -17.38
N GLY A 85 48.06 -22.83 -16.70
CA GLY A 85 48.33 -24.14 -17.28
C GLY A 85 47.57 -24.30 -18.59
N ASP A 86 48.29 -24.20 -19.71
CA ASP A 86 47.85 -24.48 -21.07
C ASP A 86 47.69 -26.00 -21.26
N GLY A 87 46.96 -26.62 -20.34
CA GLY A 87 46.54 -28.01 -20.44
C GLY A 87 45.30 -28.06 -21.30
N THR A 88 45.29 -28.94 -22.30
CA THR A 88 44.10 -29.16 -23.13
C THR A 88 42.96 -29.63 -22.22
N VAL A 89 41.74 -29.12 -22.43
CA VAL A 89 40.55 -29.58 -21.67
C VAL A 89 40.28 -31.04 -22.03
N VAL A 90 40.41 -31.94 -21.06
CA VAL A 90 40.24 -33.39 -21.25
C VAL A 90 38.83 -33.84 -20.91
N ASP A 91 38.17 -33.16 -19.98
CA ASP A 91 36.76 -33.39 -19.65
C ASP A 91 36.09 -32.11 -19.17
N ARG A 92 34.78 -32.01 -19.42
CA ARG A 92 33.93 -30.88 -19.06
C ARG A 92 32.57 -31.39 -18.61
N TYR A 93 32.12 -30.88 -17.47
CA TYR A 93 30.78 -31.14 -16.97
C TYR A 93 30.16 -29.82 -16.51
N ASP A 94 28.98 -29.50 -17.04
CA ASP A 94 28.23 -28.32 -16.65
C ASP A 94 26.77 -28.64 -16.33
N VAL A 95 26.26 -27.94 -15.33
CA VAL A 95 24.86 -28.05 -14.88
C VAL A 95 24.32 -26.64 -14.73
N THR A 96 23.14 -26.42 -15.29
CA THR A 96 22.44 -25.14 -15.21
C THR A 96 21.07 -25.35 -14.57
N LYS A 97 20.69 -24.47 -13.63
CA LYS A 97 19.39 -24.45 -12.99
C LYS A 97 18.82 -23.04 -13.03
N ARG A 98 17.60 -22.92 -13.55
CA ARG A 98 16.80 -21.69 -13.49
C ARG A 98 16.02 -21.63 -12.19
N HIS A 99 16.03 -20.46 -11.56
CA HIS A 99 15.20 -20.13 -10.39
C HIS A 99 14.30 -18.91 -10.62
N SER A 100 14.42 -18.24 -11.77
CA SER A 100 13.45 -17.23 -12.22
C SER A 100 13.33 -17.23 -13.75
N ILE A 101 12.50 -16.32 -14.29
CA ILE A 101 12.26 -16.17 -15.74
C ILE A 101 13.57 -15.78 -16.47
N GLU A 102 14.40 -14.96 -15.84
CA GLU A 102 15.64 -14.42 -16.42
C GLU A 102 16.91 -14.81 -15.65
N ARG A 103 16.79 -15.59 -14.58
CA ARG A 103 17.91 -15.91 -13.68
C ARG A 103 18.22 -17.41 -13.65
N GLU A 104 19.49 -17.72 -13.88
CA GLU A 104 20.03 -19.07 -13.84
C GLU A 104 21.35 -19.12 -13.11
N VAL A 105 21.55 -20.23 -12.40
CA VAL A 105 22.82 -20.62 -11.81
C VAL A 105 23.42 -21.69 -12.70
N ARG A 106 24.67 -21.50 -13.13
CA ARG A 106 25.45 -22.52 -13.83
C ARG A 106 26.73 -22.80 -13.08
N ILE A 107 27.02 -24.09 -12.90
CA ILE A 107 28.32 -24.56 -12.43
C ILE A 107 28.94 -25.37 -13.55
N GLU A 108 30.15 -24.97 -13.93
CA GLU A 108 30.97 -25.62 -14.94
C GLU A 108 32.25 -26.11 -14.28
N VAL A 109 32.57 -27.38 -14.50
CA VAL A 109 33.80 -28.01 -14.05
C VAL A 109 34.57 -28.48 -15.26
N THR A 110 35.84 -28.06 -15.35
CA THR A 110 36.76 -28.41 -16.43
C THR A 110 38.01 -29.06 -15.86
N LEU A 111 38.44 -30.17 -16.46
CA LEU A 111 39.66 -30.87 -16.09
C LEU A 111 40.70 -30.65 -17.19
N ALA A 112 41.88 -30.13 -16.82
CA ALA A 112 43.01 -29.95 -17.73
C ALA A 112 43.95 -31.17 -17.68
N GLY A 113 44.52 -31.56 -18.82
CA GLY A 113 45.46 -32.69 -18.85
C GLY A 113 46.28 -32.79 -20.12
N ALA A 114 47.33 -33.62 -20.06
CA ALA A 114 48.18 -33.91 -21.22
C ALA A 114 47.47 -34.88 -22.19
N VAL A 115 47.68 -34.65 -23.50
CA VAL A 115 47.00 -35.36 -24.61
C VAL A 115 47.26 -36.88 -24.59
N ASP A 116 48.37 -37.33 -23.99
CA ASP A 116 48.80 -38.74 -23.99
C ASP A 116 48.57 -39.49 -22.66
N ALA A 117 47.97 -38.86 -21.66
CA ALA A 117 47.68 -39.47 -20.36
C ALA A 117 46.31 -40.18 -20.33
N ARG A 118 46.09 -41.09 -19.34
CA ARG A 118 44.76 -41.68 -19.10
C ARG A 118 43.72 -40.56 -18.96
N PRO A 119 42.52 -40.68 -19.56
CA PRO A 119 41.54 -39.59 -19.56
C PRO A 119 41.05 -39.35 -18.13
N ALA A 120 41.41 -38.18 -17.59
CA ALA A 120 40.80 -37.61 -16.40
C ALA A 120 39.31 -37.39 -16.68
N ARG A 121 38.42 -37.85 -15.79
CA ARG A 121 36.98 -37.71 -15.95
C ARG A 121 36.33 -37.32 -14.63
N VAL A 122 35.30 -36.48 -14.72
CA VAL A 122 34.42 -36.17 -13.60
C VAL A 122 33.59 -37.41 -13.28
N LEU A 123 33.70 -37.92 -12.06
CA LEU A 123 33.03 -39.12 -11.62
C LEU A 123 31.54 -38.87 -11.38
N ASP A 124 30.69 -39.90 -11.53
CA ASP A 124 29.25 -39.76 -11.34
C ASP A 124 28.85 -39.29 -9.94
N ARG A 125 29.67 -39.58 -8.93
CA ARG A 125 29.53 -39.07 -7.56
C ARG A 125 29.76 -37.55 -7.47
N GLU A 126 30.79 -37.04 -8.16
CA GLU A 126 31.13 -35.62 -8.20
C GLU A 126 30.04 -34.86 -8.97
N LYS A 127 29.52 -35.45 -10.06
CA LYS A 127 28.36 -34.92 -10.80
C LYS A 127 27.15 -34.73 -9.89
N ARG A 128 26.81 -35.71 -9.05
CA ARG A 128 25.71 -35.59 -8.08
C ARG A 128 25.93 -34.48 -7.06
N LEU A 129 27.17 -34.32 -6.58
CA LEU A 129 27.52 -33.22 -5.67
C LEU A 129 27.34 -31.87 -6.36
N ILE A 130 27.83 -31.72 -7.59
CA ILE A 130 27.69 -30.52 -8.40
C ILE A 130 26.21 -30.22 -8.65
N GLU A 131 25.42 -31.20 -9.08
CA GLU A 131 23.97 -31.08 -9.24
C GLU A 131 23.34 -30.58 -7.95
N SER A 132 23.52 -31.28 -6.83
CA SER A 132 22.93 -30.86 -5.55
C SER A 132 23.33 -29.44 -5.16
N THR A 133 24.58 -29.03 -5.43
CA THR A 133 25.09 -27.70 -5.11
C THR A 133 24.44 -26.63 -5.97
N VAL A 134 24.27 -26.87 -7.27
CA VAL A 134 23.56 -25.97 -8.17
C VAL A 134 22.12 -25.76 -7.71
N PHE A 135 21.42 -26.85 -7.34
CA PHE A 135 20.03 -26.77 -6.90
C PHE A 135 19.89 -25.98 -5.58
N LEU A 136 20.74 -26.24 -4.59
CA LEU A 136 20.72 -25.52 -3.32
C LEU A 136 21.12 -24.05 -3.48
N LEU A 137 22.15 -23.76 -4.29
CA LEU A 137 22.56 -22.39 -4.56
C LEU A 137 21.44 -21.59 -5.25
N ALA A 138 20.75 -22.20 -6.21
CA ALA A 138 19.61 -21.58 -6.89
C ALA A 138 18.46 -21.24 -5.92
N ASP A 139 18.11 -22.16 -5.01
CA ASP A 139 17.08 -21.95 -3.98
C ASP A 139 17.47 -20.82 -2.99
N VAL A 140 18.74 -20.78 -2.58
CA VAL A 140 19.27 -19.73 -1.69
C VAL A 140 19.23 -18.35 -2.35
N LEU A 141 19.58 -18.26 -3.64
CA LEU A 141 19.53 -17.00 -4.38
C LEU A 141 18.08 -16.54 -4.58
N GLU A 142 17.16 -17.44 -4.92
CA GLU A 142 15.73 -17.15 -5.02
C GLU A 142 15.17 -16.63 -3.69
N HIS A 143 15.48 -17.28 -2.57
CA HIS A 143 15.01 -16.84 -1.26
C HIS A 143 15.57 -15.45 -0.90
N ARG A 144 16.83 -15.17 -1.26
CA ARG A 144 17.45 -13.85 -1.02
C ARG A 144 16.77 -12.74 -1.83
N ASP A 145 16.41 -13.01 -3.07
CA ASP A 145 15.68 -12.07 -3.92
C ASP A 145 14.30 -11.74 -3.35
N ILE A 146 13.57 -12.76 -2.91
CA ILE A 146 12.26 -12.63 -2.28
C ILE A 146 12.38 -11.79 -1.00
N ASP A 147 13.35 -12.10 -0.14
CA ASP A 147 13.58 -11.37 1.10
C ASP A 147 13.94 -9.90 0.85
N GLN A 148 14.76 -9.63 -0.16
CA GLN A 148 15.15 -8.26 -0.52
C GLN A 148 13.95 -7.47 -1.06
N ALA A 149 13.18 -8.06 -1.97
CA ALA A 149 11.97 -7.44 -2.50
C ALA A 149 10.93 -7.17 -1.40
N LEU A 150 10.77 -8.10 -0.46
CA LEU A 150 9.87 -7.95 0.68
C LEU A 150 10.33 -6.80 1.60
N ARG A 151 11.63 -6.71 1.90
CA ARG A 151 12.19 -5.63 2.73
C ARG A 151 11.99 -4.27 2.09
N GLU A 152 12.26 -4.15 0.78
CA GLU A 152 12.10 -2.88 0.08
C GLU A 152 10.64 -2.45 0.00
N SER A 153 9.73 -3.39 -0.33
CA SER A 153 8.29 -3.13 -0.33
C SER A 153 7.79 -2.70 1.06
N THR A 154 8.23 -3.40 2.11
CA THR A 154 7.88 -3.07 3.50
C THR A 154 8.36 -1.67 3.88
N ARG A 155 9.59 -1.32 3.50
CA ARG A 155 10.17 0.02 3.73
C ARG A 155 9.35 1.11 3.03
N ILE A 156 9.00 0.91 1.76
CA ILE A 156 8.19 1.85 0.98
C ILE A 156 6.80 2.03 1.63
N LEU A 157 6.14 0.93 2.00
CA LEU A 157 4.82 0.97 2.64
C LEU A 157 4.85 1.69 3.99
N GLN A 158 5.90 1.50 4.79
CA GLN A 158 6.07 2.22 6.05
C GLN A 158 6.19 3.74 5.84
N LEU A 159 6.98 4.17 4.84
CA LEU A 159 7.11 5.59 4.50
C LEU A 159 5.79 6.19 4.02
N GLN A 160 5.06 5.49 3.14
CA GLN A 160 3.75 5.93 2.66
C GLN A 160 2.72 6.00 3.79
N THR A 161 2.72 5.05 4.71
CA THR A 161 1.82 5.04 5.86
C THR A 161 2.07 6.24 6.76
N ALA A 162 3.34 6.54 7.07
CA ALA A 162 3.71 7.71 7.85
C ALA A 162 3.30 9.04 7.17
N GLU A 163 3.48 9.15 5.85
CA GLU A 163 3.05 10.34 5.09
C GLU A 163 1.51 10.50 5.10
N LEU A 164 0.76 9.40 4.96
CA LEU A 164 -0.70 9.42 5.03
C LEU A 164 -1.20 9.78 6.42
N GLU A 165 -0.59 9.26 7.48
CA GLU A 165 -0.91 9.62 8.86
C GLU A 165 -0.66 11.11 9.13
N GLN A 166 0.44 11.65 8.63
CA GLN A 166 0.75 13.08 8.73
C GLN A 166 -0.30 13.93 8.00
N LYS A 167 -0.64 13.58 6.75
CA LYS A 167 -1.66 14.30 5.97
C LYS A 167 -3.03 14.22 6.64
N ASN A 168 -3.43 13.06 7.13
CA ASN A 168 -4.70 12.88 7.84
C ASN A 168 -4.75 13.68 9.14
N SER A 169 -3.64 13.76 9.87
CA SER A 169 -3.55 14.57 11.09
C SER A 169 -3.69 16.05 10.78
N ALA A 170 -2.97 16.56 9.76
CA ALA A 170 -3.10 17.95 9.31
C ALA A 170 -4.52 18.28 8.83
N LEU A 171 -5.17 17.37 8.09
CA LEU A 171 -6.55 17.56 7.64
C LEU A 171 -7.54 17.60 8.82
N ARG A 172 -7.38 16.73 9.82
CA ARG A 172 -8.21 16.76 11.03
C ARG A 172 -8.04 18.06 11.80
N GLU A 173 -6.81 18.57 11.91
CA GLU A 173 -6.53 19.85 12.54
C GLU A 173 -7.18 21.01 11.78
N ILE A 174 -7.05 21.05 10.44
CA ILE A 174 -7.71 22.06 9.60
C ILE A 174 -9.23 21.99 9.74
N LEU A 175 -9.81 20.79 9.73
CA LEU A 175 -11.26 20.61 9.90
C LEU A 175 -11.73 21.13 11.27
N SER A 176 -11.00 20.79 12.33
CA SER A 176 -11.30 21.30 13.68
C SER A 176 -11.19 22.82 13.74
N GLN A 177 -10.17 23.41 13.13
CA GLN A 177 -10.04 24.87 13.05
C GLN A 177 -11.20 25.51 12.29
N LEU A 178 -11.65 24.91 11.19
CA LEU A 178 -12.81 25.40 10.43
C LEU A 178 -14.12 25.30 11.22
N GLU A 179 -14.32 24.22 11.97
CA GLU A 179 -15.48 24.07 12.85
C GLU A 179 -15.49 25.16 13.93
N THR A 180 -14.36 25.39 14.59
CA THR A 180 -14.22 26.47 15.59
C THR A 180 -14.44 27.85 14.97
N GLN A 181 -13.81 28.16 13.83
CA GLN A 181 -14.02 29.44 13.13
C GLN A 181 -15.48 29.66 12.73
N LYS A 182 -16.17 28.60 12.32
CA LYS A 182 -17.60 28.68 11.99
C LYS A 182 -18.44 28.99 13.24
N GLU A 183 -18.15 28.33 14.36
CA GLU A 183 -18.83 28.59 15.63
C GLU A 183 -18.59 30.03 16.11
N GLU A 184 -17.35 30.51 16.02
CA GLU A 184 -16.99 31.90 16.33
C GLU A 184 -17.76 32.90 15.44
N LEU A 185 -17.78 32.69 14.12
CA LEU A 185 -18.51 33.57 13.19
C LEU A 185 -20.03 33.59 13.47
N LEU A 186 -20.62 32.45 13.82
CA LEU A 186 -22.03 32.38 14.19
C LEU A 186 -22.29 33.09 15.53
N HIS A 187 -21.38 32.95 16.49
CA HIS A 187 -21.44 33.65 17.77
C HIS A 187 -21.34 35.17 17.58
N ASP A 188 -20.36 35.65 16.81
CA ASP A 188 -20.16 37.06 16.51
C ASP A 188 -21.36 37.66 15.78
N SER A 189 -21.89 36.94 14.77
CA SER A 189 -23.08 37.36 14.03
C SER A 189 -24.30 37.47 14.95
N ARG A 190 -24.48 36.52 15.88
CA ARG A 190 -25.57 36.54 16.84
C ARG A 190 -25.43 37.71 17.82
N SER A 191 -24.25 37.89 18.39
CA SER A 191 -23.95 39.02 19.29
C SER A 191 -24.17 40.36 18.59
N TYR A 192 -23.79 40.49 17.32
CA TYR A 192 -24.07 41.69 16.54
C TYR A 192 -25.58 41.94 16.38
N LEU A 193 -26.35 40.92 16.00
CA LEU A 193 -27.81 41.05 15.87
C LEU A 193 -28.48 41.41 17.21
N GLU A 194 -28.07 40.77 18.30
CA GLU A 194 -28.59 41.02 19.64
C GLU A 194 -28.24 42.44 20.13
N MET A 195 -27.04 42.93 19.85
CA MET A 195 -26.57 44.24 20.31
C MET A 195 -27.05 45.41 19.45
N PHE A 196 -27.07 45.25 18.12
CA PHE A 196 -27.29 46.37 17.19
C PHE A 196 -28.64 46.34 16.46
N VAL A 197 -29.29 45.19 16.31
CA VAL A 197 -30.55 45.09 15.55
C VAL A 197 -31.75 44.93 16.47
N GLN A 198 -31.63 44.09 17.49
CA GLN A 198 -32.71 43.77 18.42
C GLN A 198 -33.29 45.00 19.16
N PRO A 199 -32.50 46.00 19.60
CA PRO A 199 -33.05 47.19 20.26
C PRO A 199 -34.03 47.96 19.39
N TYR A 200 -33.74 48.11 18.09
CA TYR A 200 -34.61 48.83 17.15
C TYR A 200 -35.89 48.04 16.83
N LEU A 201 -35.81 46.71 16.72
CA LEU A 201 -37.00 45.87 16.56
C LEU A 201 -37.91 45.96 17.78
N TYR A 202 -37.34 45.97 18.99
CA TYR A 202 -38.08 46.17 20.23
C TYR A 202 -38.75 47.55 20.30
N GLN A 203 -38.05 48.59 19.84
CA GLN A 203 -38.59 49.95 19.77
C GLN A 203 -39.75 50.05 18.77
N LEU A 204 -39.62 49.43 17.59
CA LEU A 204 -40.68 49.38 16.58
C LEU A 204 -41.92 48.65 17.09
N GLN A 205 -41.76 47.48 17.73
CA GLN A 205 -42.90 46.74 18.30
C GLN A 205 -43.71 47.54 19.32
N ARG A 206 -43.04 48.41 20.10
CA ARG A 206 -43.68 49.25 21.11
C ARG A 206 -44.25 50.56 20.56
N SER A 207 -43.99 50.89 19.30
CA SER A 207 -44.53 52.11 18.69
C SER A 207 -46.05 51.99 18.51
N SER A 208 -46.77 53.02 18.95
CA SER A 208 -48.22 53.14 18.77
C SER A 208 -48.62 53.46 17.33
N ALA A 209 -47.67 53.87 16.48
CA ALA A 209 -47.91 54.26 15.10
C ALA A 209 -48.07 53.09 14.11
N LEU A 210 -47.73 51.86 14.53
CA LEU A 210 -47.82 50.68 13.68
C LEU A 210 -49.18 50.00 13.78
N SER A 211 -49.66 49.46 12.66
CA SER A 211 -50.85 48.61 12.63
C SER A 211 -50.62 47.28 13.35
N GLU A 212 -51.69 46.56 13.66
CA GLU A 212 -51.61 45.22 14.26
C GLU A 212 -50.89 44.23 13.33
N HIS A 213 -51.06 44.39 12.01
CA HIS A 213 -50.36 43.61 10.98
C HIS A 213 -48.85 43.91 10.97
N ASP A 214 -48.45 45.18 11.03
CA ASP A 214 -47.02 45.56 11.03
C ASP A 214 -46.31 45.07 12.30
N ARG A 215 -46.98 45.10 13.46
CA ARG A 215 -46.46 44.54 14.70
C ARG A 215 -46.23 43.03 14.60
N PHE A 216 -47.15 42.31 13.95
CA PHE A 216 -46.97 40.89 13.66
C PHE A 216 -45.76 40.66 12.74
N CYS A 217 -45.60 41.44 11.68
CA CYS A 217 -44.44 41.36 10.77
C CYS A 217 -43.11 41.56 11.52
N VAL A 218 -43.01 42.59 12.37
CA VAL A 218 -41.80 42.86 13.18
C VAL A 218 -41.50 41.72 14.16
N ALA A 219 -42.53 41.13 14.78
CA ALA A 219 -42.37 39.95 15.65
C ALA A 219 -41.83 38.73 14.89
N GLN A 220 -42.32 38.50 13.67
CA GLN A 220 -41.82 37.44 12.80
C GLN A 220 -40.38 37.70 12.34
N MET A 221 -40.02 38.96 12.05
CA MET A 221 -38.64 39.34 11.71
C MET A 221 -37.67 39.11 12.88
N SER A 222 -38.05 39.50 14.10
CA SER A 222 -37.22 39.25 15.29
C SER A 222 -37.00 37.76 15.53
N GLN A 223 -38.06 36.95 15.44
CA GLN A 223 -37.93 35.49 15.53
C GLN A 223 -37.06 34.90 14.40
N ALA A 224 -37.16 35.43 13.18
CA ALA A 224 -36.35 34.96 12.05
C ALA A 224 -34.86 35.29 12.24
N LEU A 225 -34.54 36.50 12.72
CA LEU A 225 -33.17 36.94 12.99
C LEU A 225 -32.53 36.16 14.15
N GLN A 226 -33.28 35.87 15.21
CA GLN A 226 -32.81 35.01 16.32
C GLN A 226 -32.50 33.58 15.87
N ARG A 227 -33.21 33.07 14.85
CA ARG A 227 -32.94 31.74 14.27
C ARG A 227 -31.79 31.73 13.27
N MET A 228 -31.37 32.90 12.76
CA MET A 228 -30.34 33.03 11.73
C MET A 228 -28.93 32.71 12.26
N GLY A 229 -28.72 32.81 13.59
CA GLY A 229 -27.47 32.45 14.27
C GLY A 229 -27.45 31.05 14.90
N GLY A 230 -28.37 30.14 14.55
CA GLY A 230 -28.45 28.77 15.10
C GLY A 230 -28.42 27.67 14.02
N GLU A 231 -28.24 26.42 14.45
CA GLU A 231 -28.06 25.22 13.60
C GLU A 231 -29.22 24.91 12.64
N GLY A 232 -30.41 25.49 12.85
CA GLY A 232 -31.63 25.21 12.07
C GLY A 232 -31.71 25.85 10.68
N ALA A 233 -30.66 26.54 10.21
CA ALA A 233 -30.62 27.12 8.85
C ALA A 233 -30.19 26.11 7.76
N SER A 234 -29.59 24.98 8.14
CA SER A 234 -28.98 24.02 7.22
C SER A 234 -30.00 23.31 6.32
N GLY A 235 -31.11 22.81 6.88
CA GLY A 235 -32.17 22.14 6.13
C GLY A 235 -32.91 23.06 5.15
N ILE A 236 -33.07 24.34 5.48
CA ILE A 236 -33.76 25.34 4.63
C ILE A 236 -32.87 25.76 3.46
N ARG A 237 -31.56 25.86 3.67
CA ARG A 237 -30.60 26.20 2.60
C ARG A 237 -30.55 25.10 1.53
N ALA A 238 -30.69 23.84 1.93
CA ALA A 238 -30.83 22.71 1.01
C ALA A 238 -32.14 22.77 0.20
N LEU A 239 -33.25 23.22 0.82
CA LEU A 239 -34.54 23.43 0.14
C LEU A 239 -34.54 24.65 -0.80
N ALA A 240 -33.77 25.69 -0.49
CA ALA A 240 -33.69 26.90 -1.29
C ALA A 240 -33.06 26.67 -2.68
N GLY A 241 -32.33 25.55 -2.88
CA GLY A 241 -31.81 25.15 -4.19
C GLY A 241 -32.85 24.54 -5.14
N SER A 242 -33.97 24.02 -4.62
CA SER A 242 -35.01 23.33 -5.42
C SER A 242 -36.32 24.13 -5.57
N LEU A 243 -36.51 25.15 -4.73
CA LEU A 243 -37.69 26.02 -4.72
C LEU A 243 -37.38 27.38 -5.36
N SER A 244 -38.36 27.95 -6.06
CA SER A 244 -38.28 29.33 -6.55
C SER A 244 -38.33 30.32 -5.38
N PRO A 245 -37.86 31.57 -5.54
CA PRO A 245 -37.87 32.57 -4.46
C PRO A 245 -39.25 32.76 -3.82
N ARG A 246 -40.31 32.75 -4.64
CA ARG A 246 -41.70 32.90 -4.15
C ARG A 246 -42.19 31.66 -3.40
N GLU A 247 -41.76 30.47 -3.81
CA GLU A 247 -42.08 29.24 -3.10
C GLU A 247 -41.31 29.16 -1.78
N VAL A 248 -40.05 29.58 -1.72
CA VAL A 248 -39.26 29.67 -0.47
C VAL A 248 -39.95 30.58 0.54
N GLU A 249 -40.42 31.74 0.10
CA GLU A 249 -41.16 32.69 0.93
C GLU A 249 -42.45 32.06 1.49
N VAL A 250 -43.29 31.45 0.64
CA VAL A 250 -44.49 30.73 1.05
C VAL A 250 -44.15 29.57 2.00
N CYS A 251 -43.08 28.82 1.73
CA CYS A 251 -42.61 27.71 2.54
C CYS A 251 -42.19 28.18 3.96
N GLY A 252 -41.50 29.32 4.04
CA GLY A 252 -41.14 29.96 5.30
C GLY A 252 -42.36 30.37 6.14
N LEU A 253 -43.38 30.96 5.50
CA LEU A 253 -44.62 31.35 6.18
C LEU A 253 -45.42 30.13 6.67
N ILE A 254 -45.48 29.06 5.87
CA ILE A 254 -46.10 27.78 6.26
C ILE A 254 -45.37 27.17 7.47
N ARG A 255 -44.03 27.18 7.46
CA ARG A 255 -43.21 26.67 8.57
C ARG A 255 -43.50 27.41 9.88
N ASN A 256 -43.66 28.73 9.78
CA ASN A 256 -44.01 29.60 10.91
C ASN A 256 -45.46 29.40 11.40
N GLY A 257 -46.24 28.52 10.78
CA GLY A 257 -47.58 28.13 11.25
C GLY A 257 -48.72 28.97 10.70
N LEU A 258 -48.48 29.84 9.71
CA LEU A 258 -49.54 30.65 9.12
C LEU A 258 -50.49 29.79 8.27
N SER A 259 -51.79 30.10 8.38
CA SER A 259 -52.84 29.52 7.55
C SER A 259 -52.83 30.09 6.13
N THR A 260 -53.43 29.37 5.18
CA THR A 260 -53.57 29.84 3.79
C THR A 260 -54.22 31.23 3.69
N LYS A 261 -55.18 31.54 4.58
CA LYS A 261 -55.82 32.86 4.64
C LYS A 261 -54.86 33.94 5.11
N GLU A 262 -54.10 33.68 6.17
CA GLU A 262 -53.10 34.64 6.67
C GLU A 262 -51.97 34.85 5.67
N ILE A 263 -51.50 33.78 5.01
CA ILE A 263 -50.50 33.87 3.95
C ILE A 263 -51.04 34.68 2.76
N SER A 264 -52.30 34.48 2.38
CA SER A 264 -52.92 35.21 1.28
C SER A 264 -53.00 36.71 1.56
N GLY A 265 -53.36 37.08 2.79
CA GLY A 265 -53.36 38.47 3.24
C GLY A 265 -51.95 39.05 3.32
N PHE A 266 -51.00 38.30 3.85
CA PHE A 266 -49.59 38.72 3.99
C PHE A 266 -48.91 38.97 2.65
N LEU A 267 -49.18 38.12 1.66
CA LEU A 267 -48.54 38.17 0.35
C LEU A 267 -49.32 38.98 -0.70
N GLY A 268 -50.51 39.48 -0.36
CA GLY A 268 -51.40 40.22 -1.27
C GLY A 268 -51.89 39.39 -2.47
N ILE A 269 -52.00 38.07 -2.32
CA ILE A 269 -52.41 37.14 -3.38
C ILE A 269 -53.66 36.37 -2.99
N SER A 270 -54.36 35.78 -3.96
CA SER A 270 -55.56 35.01 -3.66
C SER A 270 -55.26 33.75 -2.82
N PRO A 271 -56.18 33.30 -1.95
CA PRO A 271 -56.02 32.02 -1.23
C PRO A 271 -55.80 30.83 -2.17
N ALA A 272 -56.44 30.84 -3.34
CA ALA A 272 -56.26 29.82 -4.37
C ALA A 272 -54.82 29.79 -4.92
N THR A 273 -54.19 30.96 -5.05
CA THR A 273 -52.78 31.08 -5.45
C THR A 273 -51.84 30.50 -4.41
N VAL A 274 -52.13 30.70 -3.12
CA VAL A 274 -51.36 30.11 -2.01
C VAL A 274 -51.48 28.58 -2.02
N GLU A 275 -52.67 28.02 -2.22
CA GLU A 275 -52.86 26.56 -2.35
C GLU A 275 -52.11 25.97 -3.54
N ARG A 276 -52.06 26.70 -4.66
CA ARG A 276 -51.24 26.30 -5.81
C ARG A 276 -49.76 26.24 -5.44
N HIS A 277 -49.22 27.25 -4.77
CA HIS A 277 -47.85 27.24 -4.26
C HIS A 277 -47.61 26.07 -3.28
N ARG A 278 -48.54 25.79 -2.36
CA ARG A 278 -48.45 24.65 -1.42
C ARG A 278 -48.35 23.31 -2.16
N ASN A 279 -49.14 23.11 -3.21
CA ASN A 279 -49.11 21.89 -4.02
C ASN A 279 -47.80 21.75 -4.82
N THR A 280 -47.32 22.84 -5.41
CA THR A 280 -46.03 22.84 -6.12
C THR A 280 -44.88 22.57 -5.16
N ILE A 281 -44.88 23.17 -3.97
CA ILE A 281 -43.91 22.87 -2.91
C ILE A 281 -43.98 21.38 -2.53
N ARG A 282 -45.17 20.83 -2.27
CA ARG A 282 -45.30 19.38 -1.95
C ARG A 282 -44.73 18.49 -3.06
N SER A 283 -44.98 18.84 -4.32
CA SER A 283 -44.45 18.11 -5.47
C SER A 283 -42.93 18.15 -5.55
N LYS A 284 -42.35 19.35 -5.41
CA LYS A 284 -40.90 19.55 -5.41
C LYS A 284 -40.19 18.91 -4.21
N LEU A 285 -40.91 18.70 -3.11
CA LEU A 285 -40.41 18.03 -1.91
C LEU A 285 -40.72 16.53 -1.85
N GLY A 286 -41.31 15.95 -2.91
CA GLY A 286 -41.64 14.52 -2.95
C GLY A 286 -42.72 14.09 -1.97
N LEU A 287 -43.52 15.03 -1.45
CA LEU A 287 -44.62 14.78 -0.50
C LEU A 287 -45.95 14.48 -1.19
N THR A 288 -45.95 14.30 -2.51
CA THR A 288 -47.16 13.97 -3.26
C THR A 288 -47.55 12.53 -2.99
N GLY A 289 -48.76 12.30 -2.45
CA GLY A 289 -49.23 10.96 -2.09
C GLY A 289 -48.83 10.46 -0.70
N SER A 290 -47.99 11.20 0.04
CA SER A 290 -47.71 10.91 1.44
C SER A 290 -48.73 11.59 2.37
N GLY A 291 -49.23 10.87 3.38
CA GLY A 291 -50.14 11.41 4.41
C GLY A 291 -49.49 12.44 5.36
N THR A 292 -48.22 12.78 5.12
CA THR A 292 -47.47 13.76 5.91
C THR A 292 -47.93 15.18 5.62
N SER A 293 -48.24 15.92 6.68
CA SER A 293 -48.54 17.34 6.62
C SER A 293 -47.29 18.14 6.23
N LEU A 294 -47.43 19.05 5.27
CA LEU A 294 -46.34 19.93 4.82
C LEU A 294 -45.76 20.75 5.99
N THR A 295 -46.61 21.21 6.92
CA THR A 295 -46.17 21.94 8.12
C THR A 295 -45.35 21.06 9.07
N GLY A 296 -45.75 19.80 9.27
CA GLY A 296 -45.02 18.85 10.11
C GLY A 296 -43.65 18.50 9.52
N TYR A 297 -43.61 18.23 8.22
CA TYR A 297 -42.36 17.95 7.49
C TYR A 297 -41.39 19.13 7.51
N LEU A 298 -41.89 20.36 7.30
CA LEU A 298 -41.04 21.56 7.35
C LEU A 298 -40.54 21.89 8.76
N ARG A 299 -41.22 21.43 9.81
CA ARG A 299 -40.76 21.56 11.20
C ARG A 299 -39.78 20.47 11.61
N SER A 300 -39.82 19.29 10.98
CA SER A 300 -38.87 18.19 11.24
C SER A 300 -37.54 18.32 10.50
N LEU A 301 -37.41 19.29 9.57
CA LEU A 301 -36.18 19.63 8.86
C LEU A 301 -35.27 20.60 9.65
N ALA A 302 -35.58 20.80 10.93
CA ALA A 302 -34.80 21.59 11.87
C ALA A 302 -33.75 20.73 12.55
#